data_AF-A0A316HWI7-F1
#
_entry.id   AF-A0A316HWI7-F1
#
_cell.length_a   1.000
_cell.length_b   1.000
_cell.length_c   1.000
_cell.angle_alpha   90.00
_cell.angle_beta   90.00
_cell.angle_gamma   90.00
#
_symmetry.space_group_name_H-M   'P 1'
#
loop_
_entity.id
_entity.type
_entity.pdbx_description
1 polymer ?
#
loop_
_entity_poly.entity_id
_entity_poly.type
_entity_poly.pdbx_seq_one_letter_code
_entity_poly.pdbx_strand_id
1 'polypeptide(L)' 'MCYADTVTNDDGTVTAFCYCGWSADHATPEAADTDAERHQTAADAAESALAA' A
#
# COMPACT_ATOMS: atom_id res chain seq x y z
N MET A 1 -8.82 -5.76 7.88
CA MET A 1 -8.26 -6.26 6.61
C MET A 1 -7.89 -5.05 5.74
N CYS A 2 -6.61 -4.69 5.69
CA CYS A 2 -6.11 -3.67 4.75
C CYS A 2 -5.77 -4.40 3.46
N TYR A 3 -6.30 -3.95 2.34
CA TYR A 3 -5.89 -4.42 1.02
C TYR A 3 -5.34 -3.23 0.26
N ALA A 4 -4.08 -3.33 -0.16
CA ALA A 4 -3.39 -2.28 -0.89
C ALA A 4 -3.13 -2.71 -2.34
N ASP A 5 -3.28 -1.77 -3.24
CA ASP A 5 -3.18 -1.94 -4.69
C ASP A 5 -2.40 -0.75 -5.28
N THR A 6 -2.06 -0.85 -6.57
CA THR A 6 -1.34 0.19 -7.29
C THR A 6 -2.11 0.66 -8.52
N VAL A 7 -1.98 1.95 -8.85
CA VAL A 7 -2.53 2.54 -10.06
C VAL A 7 -1.48 3.38 -10.76
N THR A 8 -1.28 3.16 -12.06
CA THR A 8 -0.42 4.00 -12.89
C THR A 8 -1.17 5.26 -13.29
N ASN A 9 -0.56 6.41 -13.02
CA ASN A 9 -1.08 7.73 -13.36
C ASN A 9 -0.72 8.15 -14.79
N ASP A 10 -1.45 9.12 -15.34
CA ASP A 10 -1.21 9.66 -16.68
C ASP A 10 0.16 10.35 -16.83
N ASP A 11 0.77 10.77 -15.72
CA ASP A 11 2.10 11.39 -15.70
C ASP A 11 3.25 10.36 -15.61
N GLY A 12 2.92 9.07 -15.59
CA GLY A 12 3.88 7.97 -15.50
C GLY A 12 4.32 7.64 -14.08
N THR A 13 3.82 8.33 -13.06
CA THR A 13 3.96 7.90 -11.67
C THR A 13 3.00 6.75 -11.35
N VAL A 14 3.21 6.09 -10.21
CA VAL A 14 2.34 5.03 -9.71
C VAL A 14 1.94 5.35 -8.28
N THR A 15 0.64 5.36 -8.01
CA THR A 15 0.10 5.54 -6.67
C THR A 15 -0.18 4.18 -6.04
N ALA A 16 0.45 3.90 -4.91
CA ALA A 16 0.05 2.84 -4.01
C ALA A 16 -1.07 3.35 -3.10
N PHE A 17 -2.12 2.57 -2.88
CA PHE A 17 -3.24 2.96 -2.02
C PHE A 17 -3.80 1.75 -1.26
N CYS A 18 -4.27 1.95 -0.02
CA CYS A 18 -5.06 0.96 0.73
C CYS A 18 -6.47 1.49 0.97
N TYR A 19 -7.46 0.59 0.96
CA TYR A 19 -8.86 0.90 1.29
C TYR A 19 -9.08 1.43 2.72
N CYS A 20 -8.05 1.43 3.58
CA CYS A 20 -8.05 2.09 4.87
C CYS A 20 -7.88 3.62 4.79
N GLY A 21 -7.63 4.18 3.60
CA GLY A 21 -7.39 5.61 3.37
C GLY A 21 -5.92 6.02 3.27
N TRP A 22 -4.99 5.05 3.30
CA TRP A 22 -3.57 5.30 3.04
C TRP A 22 -3.30 5.41 1.53
N SER A 23 -2.40 6.31 1.14
CA SER A 23 -1.90 6.42 -0.23
C SER A 23 -0.49 7.02 -0.27
N ALA A 24 0.31 6.62 -1.26
CA ALA A 24 1.65 7.13 -1.54
C ALA A 24 1.96 7.11 -3.04
N ASP A 25 2.62 8.15 -3.55
CA ASP A 25 3.04 8.26 -4.95
C ASP A 25 4.50 7.86 -5.14
N HIS A 26 4.79 7.12 -6.22
CA HIS A 26 6.10 6.59 -6.53
C HIS A 26 6.46 6.77 -8.00
N ALA A 27 7.76 6.88 -8.27
CA ALA A 27 8.28 7.05 -9.63
C ALA A 27 8.26 5.77 -10.48
N THR A 28 8.17 4.59 -9.85
CA THR A 28 8.16 3.30 -10.55
C THR A 28 7.10 2.36 -9.97
N PRO A 29 6.56 1.44 -10.78
CA PRO A 29 5.65 0.40 -10.31
C PRO A 29 6.27 -0.45 -9.20
N GLU A 30 7.55 -0.84 -9.31
CA GLU A 30 8.19 -1.69 -8.29
C GLU A 30 8.27 -1.03 -6.92
N ALA A 31 8.47 0.29 -6.89
CA ALA A 31 8.49 1.06 -5.64
C ALA A 31 7.10 1.17 -5.02
N ALA A 32 6.06 1.36 -5.83
CA ALA A 32 4.68 1.40 -5.37
C ALA A 32 4.22 0.03 -4.84
N ASP A 33 4.53 -1.06 -5.56
CA ASP A 33 4.18 -2.42 -5.15
C ASP A 33 4.85 -2.76 -3.81
N THR A 34 6.15 -2.47 -3.68
CA THR A 34 6.89 -2.70 -2.44
C THR A 34 6.26 -1.98 -1.23
N ASP A 35 5.82 -0.73 -1.41
CA ASP A 35 5.22 0.03 -0.31
C ASP A 35 3.78 -0.42 -0.01
N ALA A 36 3.01 -0.82 -1.03
CA ALA A 36 1.71 -1.45 -0.87
C ALA A 36 1.79 -2.78 -0.09
N GLU A 37 2.74 -3.65 -0.43
CA GLU A 37 3.00 -4.91 0.29
C GLU A 37 3.44 -4.67 1.74
N ARG A 38 4.33 -3.69 1.94
CA ARG A 38 4.80 -3.31 3.27
C ARG A 38 3.68 -2.76 4.13
N HIS A 39 2.82 -1.91 3.57
CA HIS A 39 1.67 -1.35 4.28
C HIS A 39 0.69 -2.44 4.71
N GLN A 40 0.36 -3.38 3.81
CA GLN A 40 -0.50 -4.53 4.12
C GLN A 40 0.08 -5.37 5.25
N THR A 41 1.36 -5.73 5.15
CA THR A 41 2.05 -6.53 6.18
C THR A 41 2.04 -5.83 7.54
N ALA A 42 2.27 -4.52 7.56
CA ALA A 42 2.23 -3.73 8.80
C ALA A 42 0.82 -3.67 9.39
N ALA A 43 -0.20 -3.53 8.56
CA ALA A 43 -1.59 -3.55 8.99
C ALA A 43 -1.99 -4.93 9.55
N ASP A 44 -1.67 -6.02 8.87
CA ASP A 44 -1.95 -7.38 9.36
C ASP A 44 -1.23 -7.69 10.69
N ALA A 45 0.01 -7.22 10.84
CA ALA A 45 0.74 -7.35 12.10
C ALA A 45 0.10 -6.55 13.24
N ALA A 46 -0.39 -5.33 12.97
CA ALA A 46 -1.07 -4.50 13.95
C ALA A 46 -2.41 -5.11 14.40
N GLU A 47 -3.20 -5.63 13.45
CA GLU A 47 -4.45 -6.35 13.75
C GLU A 47 -4.18 -7.60 14.60
N SER A 48 -3.13 -8.36 14.25
CA SER A 48 -2.74 -9.55 15.01
C SER A 48 -2.29 -9.22 16.44
N ALA A 49 -1.59 -8.10 16.64
CA ALA A 49 -1.16 -7.65 17.95
C ALA A 49 -2.33 -7.15 18.82
N LEU A 50 -3.35 -6.53 18.21
CA LEU A 50 -4.56 -6.09 18.91
C LEU A 50 -5.44 -7.27 19.35
N ALA A 51 -5.37 -8.39 18.64
CA ALA A 51 -6.15 -9.60 18.91
C ALA A 51 -5.51 -10.54 19.96
N ALA A 52 -4.30 -10.26 20.44
CA ALA A 52 -3.52 -11.05 21.40
C ALA A 52 -3.70 -10.57 22.85
#